data_AF-A0A8J6XNW5-F1
#
_entry.id   AF-A0A8J6XNW5-F1
#
_cell.length_a   1.000
_cell.length_b   1.000
_cell.length_c   1.000
_cell.angle_alpha   90.00
_cell.angle_beta   90.00
_cell.angle_gamma   90.00
#
_symmetry.space_group_name_H-M   'P 1'
#
loop_
_entity.id
_entity.type
_entity.pdbx_description
1 polymer ?
#
loop_
_entity_poly.entity_id
_entity_poly.type
_entity_poly.pdbx_seq_one_letter_code
_entity_poly.pdbx_strand_id
1 'polypeptide(L)'
;MRRDRGELGTVMNTDSREYLPGHGRMGFMLMLKSLIDPSHFRVEEQRQRGMAFAFAQRLVSENPDPSVLSREQFHEFCNCVDNLFLVREGDLPIMFDHAFAYRHRNRWNYKYRNLTWHELTGVINLLFAQIAAPPPSFGATRHGASHFSNWDLMIEQGCGGSLAIDDRARLWERLQTNLPIAFFAGSALHVEIELFILQSVRARLGLETHEAMTGRLLRRKRLAPIYMFQRSEPLGNNLTADMLKAHVNESRNEELQLLFRTGVCSVVPTNQISVGIDVRQLGKRALRVLAEVRAEGGFLIGANEHASLSTDIVDIERFHVGQVPDILTASVMGLSPGDGYVQWVPAGLRVTLAYPTPIQTARDLSETFKGPLFREACERLGEREVLEELRRDARERGSPVMRVLEQLLAPPAKRKSAVTAQAINGLYADGFPWSGALASVPPGAGMRYRIVRSDGPPRTVPDFIKRFNRGVRTKARIAWNGGYILNAELVGKLGLP
;
A
#
# COMPACT_ATOMS: atom_id res chain seq x y z
N MET A 1 -21.13 3.73 2.86
CA MET A 1 -20.30 4.94 3.08
C MET A 1 -20.73 6.01 2.09
N ARG A 2 -21.29 7.14 2.55
CA ARG A 2 -21.36 8.34 1.71
C ARG A 2 -19.92 8.77 1.43
N ARG A 3 -19.54 8.92 0.16
CA ARG A 3 -18.20 9.39 -0.23
C ARG A 3 -18.02 10.76 0.40
N ASP A 4 -17.21 10.86 1.44
CA ASP A 4 -16.75 12.14 1.97
C ASP A 4 -15.80 12.71 0.92
N ARG A 5 -16.37 13.40 -0.08
CA ARG A 5 -15.65 14.05 -1.20
C ARG A 5 -14.87 15.30 -0.75
N GLY A 6 -14.78 15.56 0.55
CA GLY A 6 -14.01 16.67 1.12
C GLY A 6 -12.50 16.45 1.00
N GLU A 7 -11.79 16.67 2.11
CA GLU A 7 -10.32 16.67 2.20
C GLU A 7 -9.69 15.34 1.71
N LEU A 8 -10.40 14.21 1.74
CA LEU A 8 -9.91 12.93 1.23
C LEU A 8 -9.72 12.94 -0.30
N GLY A 9 -10.63 13.57 -1.05
CA GLY A 9 -10.54 13.69 -2.50
C GLY A 9 -9.35 14.54 -2.96
N THR A 10 -8.80 15.37 -2.06
CA THR A 10 -7.59 16.15 -2.32
C THR A 10 -6.30 15.37 -2.13
N VAL A 11 -6.33 14.15 -1.58
CA VAL A 11 -5.11 13.33 -1.35
C VAL A 11 -5.15 12.00 -2.11
N MET A 12 -6.29 11.60 -2.67
CA MET A 12 -6.45 10.41 -3.50
C MET A 12 -7.70 10.50 -4.39
N ASN A 13 -7.68 9.80 -5.52
CA ASN A 13 -8.84 9.66 -6.40
C ASN A 13 -9.55 8.33 -6.13
N THR A 14 -10.80 8.37 -5.68
CA THR A 14 -11.63 7.19 -5.40
C THR A 14 -12.85 7.07 -6.32
N ASP A 15 -12.85 7.78 -7.45
CA ASP A 15 -14.01 7.82 -8.34
C ASP A 15 -14.17 6.53 -9.14
N SER A 16 -13.06 6.05 -9.72
CA SER A 16 -12.99 4.79 -10.48
C SER A 16 -12.51 3.61 -9.63
N ARG A 17 -12.05 3.86 -8.39
CA ARG A 17 -11.37 2.85 -7.57
C ARG A 17 -11.63 2.96 -6.08
N GLU A 18 -11.55 1.81 -5.43
CA GLU A 18 -11.54 1.72 -3.98
C GLU A 18 -10.12 1.92 -3.46
N TYR A 19 -9.98 2.77 -2.44
CA TYR A 19 -8.79 2.80 -1.59
C TYR A 19 -8.83 1.63 -0.61
N LEU A 20 -7.81 0.77 -0.66
CA LEU A 20 -7.70 -0.41 0.19
C LEU A 20 -6.40 -0.34 1.02
N PRO A 21 -6.47 -0.09 2.34
CA PRO A 21 -5.30 -0.19 3.19
C PRO A 21 -5.04 -1.65 3.56
N GLY A 22 -4.03 -2.28 2.95
CA GLY A 22 -3.61 -3.65 3.24
C GLY A 22 -3.77 -4.64 2.09
N HIS A 23 -3.80 -5.94 2.40
CA HIS A 23 -3.77 -7.03 1.42
C HIS A 23 -5.06 -7.24 0.60
N GLY A 24 -6.14 -6.51 0.93
CA GLY A 24 -7.49 -6.68 0.39
C GLY A 24 -8.53 -6.96 1.48
N ARG A 25 -9.81 -6.90 1.14
CA ARG A 25 -10.90 -7.20 2.08
C ARG A 25 -10.90 -8.70 2.42
N MET A 26 -11.06 -9.03 3.70
CA MET A 26 -11.00 -10.40 4.22
C MET A 26 -12.16 -11.30 3.75
N GLY A 27 -13.20 -10.73 3.12
CA GLY A 27 -14.26 -11.49 2.47
C GLY A 27 -13.82 -12.25 1.22
N PHE A 28 -12.69 -11.89 0.63
CA PHE A 28 -12.12 -12.56 -0.53
C PHE A 28 -10.99 -13.50 -0.14
N MET A 29 -10.83 -14.56 -0.93
CA MET A 29 -9.71 -15.48 -0.79
C MET A 29 -8.44 -14.82 -1.33
N LEU A 30 -7.47 -14.65 -0.45
CA LEU A 30 -6.14 -14.07 -0.68
C LEU A 30 -5.05 -15.16 -0.79
N MET A 31 -5.40 -16.44 -0.70
CA MET A 31 -4.45 -17.52 -1.01
C MET A 31 -4.83 -18.18 -2.34
N LEU A 32 -3.87 -18.29 -3.26
CA LEU A 32 -4.08 -19.00 -4.53
C LEU A 32 -4.60 -20.43 -4.30
N LYS A 33 -4.11 -21.10 -3.25
CA LYS A 33 -4.56 -22.44 -2.89
C LYS A 33 -6.06 -22.48 -2.54
N SER A 34 -6.61 -21.44 -1.92
CA SER A 34 -8.05 -21.34 -1.63
C SER A 34 -8.90 -21.12 -2.88
N LEU A 35 -8.32 -20.53 -3.94
CA LEU A 35 -8.98 -20.36 -5.23
C LEU A 35 -9.05 -21.67 -6.04
N ILE A 36 -8.09 -22.57 -5.86
CA ILE A 36 -8.01 -23.83 -6.63
C ILE A 36 -8.57 -25.04 -5.86
N ASP A 37 -8.38 -25.12 -4.55
CA ASP A 37 -8.77 -26.24 -3.71
C ASP A 37 -10.07 -25.90 -2.94
N PRO A 38 -11.18 -26.62 -3.20
CA PRO A 38 -12.47 -26.37 -2.55
C PRO A 38 -12.46 -26.52 -1.02
N SER A 39 -11.44 -27.13 -0.42
CA SER A 39 -11.34 -27.32 1.03
C SER A 39 -10.42 -26.31 1.71
N HIS A 40 -9.44 -25.78 0.98
CA HIS A 40 -8.36 -24.98 1.57
C HIS A 40 -8.81 -23.60 2.07
N PHE A 41 -9.92 -23.06 1.55
CA PHE A 41 -10.47 -21.79 2.03
C PHE A 41 -10.74 -21.79 3.55
N ARG A 42 -11.07 -22.95 4.14
CA ARG A 42 -11.27 -23.08 5.60
C ARG A 42 -9.96 -22.87 6.37
N VAL A 43 -8.83 -23.31 5.81
CA VAL A 43 -7.49 -23.07 6.38
C VAL A 43 -7.19 -21.58 6.34
N GLU A 44 -7.53 -20.89 5.25
CA GLU A 44 -7.37 -19.45 5.14
C GLU A 44 -8.24 -18.69 6.16
N GLU A 45 -9.51 -19.06 6.36
CA GLU A 45 -10.35 -18.45 7.40
C GLU A 45 -9.78 -18.67 8.80
N GLN A 46 -9.28 -19.87 9.11
CA GLN A 46 -8.63 -20.14 10.39
C GLN A 46 -7.33 -19.34 10.55
N ARG A 47 -6.58 -19.12 9.46
CA ARG A 47 -5.41 -18.24 9.46
C ARG A 47 -5.80 -16.80 9.76
N GLN A 48 -6.87 -16.27 9.17
CA GLN A 48 -7.37 -14.92 9.47
C GLN A 48 -7.73 -14.78 10.96
N ARG A 49 -8.39 -15.79 11.54
CA ARG A 49 -8.68 -15.84 12.98
C ARG A 49 -7.40 -15.90 13.81
N GLY A 50 -6.46 -16.76 13.46
CA GLY A 50 -5.17 -16.88 14.14
C GLY A 50 -4.36 -15.58 14.12
N MET A 51 -4.38 -14.85 13.00
CA MET A 51 -3.75 -13.53 12.91
C MET A 51 -4.40 -12.53 13.87
N ALA A 52 -5.73 -12.49 13.96
CA ALA A 52 -6.44 -11.63 14.90
C ALA A 52 -6.06 -11.91 16.36
N PHE A 53 -6.00 -13.19 16.75
CA PHE A 53 -5.55 -13.59 18.08
C PHE A 53 -4.08 -13.29 18.34
N ALA A 54 -3.19 -13.48 17.35
CA ALA A 54 -1.79 -13.11 17.48
C ALA A 54 -1.61 -11.61 17.71
N PHE A 55 -2.37 -10.77 16.99
CA PHE A 55 -2.37 -9.32 17.20
C PHE A 55 -2.92 -8.96 18.60
N ALA A 56 -4.02 -9.59 19.03
CA ALA A 56 -4.58 -9.38 20.36
C ALA A 56 -3.60 -9.77 21.48
N GLN A 57 -2.93 -10.92 21.35
CA GLN A 57 -1.88 -11.35 22.27
C GLN A 57 -0.72 -10.35 22.32
N ARG A 58 -0.31 -9.83 21.16
CA ARG A 58 0.74 -8.81 21.08
C ARG A 58 0.36 -7.55 21.88
N LEU A 59 -0.87 -7.05 21.72
CA LEU A 59 -1.35 -5.89 22.49
C LEU A 59 -1.25 -6.13 24.01
N VAL A 60 -1.57 -7.34 24.47
CA VAL A 60 -1.48 -7.72 25.89
C VAL A 60 -0.02 -7.83 26.33
N SER A 61 0.84 -8.51 25.56
CA SER A 61 2.23 -8.78 25.95
C SER A 61 3.14 -7.54 25.89
N GLU A 62 2.85 -6.61 24.98
CA GLU A 62 3.64 -5.39 24.79
C GLU A 62 3.21 -4.27 25.73
N ASN A 63 2.13 -4.47 26.50
CA ASN A 63 1.67 -3.53 27.49
C ASN A 63 2.69 -3.46 28.66
N PRO A 64 3.30 -2.30 28.95
CA PRO A 64 4.37 -2.21 29.93
C PRO A 64 3.90 -2.22 31.38
N ASP A 65 2.59 -2.20 31.64
CA ASP A 65 2.05 -2.49 32.97
C ASP A 65 1.32 -3.86 32.94
N PRO A 66 1.99 -4.94 33.38
CA PRO A 66 1.43 -6.29 33.41
C PRO A 66 0.20 -6.43 34.33
N SER A 67 -0.07 -5.45 35.20
CA SER A 67 -1.21 -5.47 36.12
C SER A 67 -2.51 -4.92 35.50
N VAL A 68 -2.44 -4.38 34.27
CA VAL A 68 -3.56 -3.70 33.59
C VAL A 68 -4.75 -4.61 33.31
N LEU A 69 -4.53 -5.92 33.18
CA LEU A 69 -5.60 -6.86 32.89
C LEU A 69 -5.80 -7.85 34.02
N SER A 70 -6.94 -7.74 34.71
CA SER A 70 -7.48 -8.86 35.48
C SER A 70 -7.70 -10.07 34.56
N ARG A 71 -7.74 -11.27 35.16
CA ARG A 71 -8.01 -12.50 34.41
C ARG A 71 -9.38 -12.44 33.72
N GLU A 72 -10.35 -11.81 34.36
CA GLU A 72 -11.70 -11.57 33.85
C GLU A 72 -11.67 -10.68 32.61
N GLN A 73 -10.98 -9.53 32.66
CA GLN A 73 -10.83 -8.63 31.51
C GLN A 73 -10.07 -9.29 30.35
N PHE A 74 -9.04 -10.10 30.65
CA PHE A 74 -8.33 -10.84 29.61
C PHE A 74 -9.24 -11.85 28.90
N HIS A 75 -10.03 -12.63 29.66
CA HIS A 75 -11.02 -13.53 29.09
C HIS A 75 -12.09 -12.79 28.29
N GLU A 76 -12.59 -11.66 28.81
CA GLU A 76 -13.56 -10.80 28.11
C GLU A 76 -13.01 -10.32 26.77
N PHE A 77 -11.77 -9.79 26.77
CA PHE A 77 -11.11 -9.33 25.56
C PHE A 77 -10.95 -10.45 24.52
N CYS A 78 -10.46 -11.63 24.93
CA CYS A 78 -10.35 -12.78 24.03
C CYS A 78 -11.71 -13.22 23.44
N ASN A 79 -12.77 -13.23 24.26
CA ASN A 79 -14.12 -13.56 23.81
C ASN A 79 -14.66 -12.52 22.83
N CYS A 80 -14.42 -11.23 23.08
CA CYS A 80 -14.80 -10.16 22.16
C CYS A 80 -14.09 -10.32 20.80
N VAL A 81 -12.79 -10.65 20.79
CA VAL A 81 -12.03 -10.91 19.56
C VAL A 81 -12.59 -12.10 18.79
N ASP A 82 -12.94 -13.21 19.46
CA ASP A 82 -13.57 -14.36 18.79
C ASP A 82 -14.93 -14.00 18.19
N ASN A 83 -15.74 -13.26 18.96
CA ASN A 83 -17.08 -12.85 18.56
C ASN A 83 -17.11 -11.97 17.31
N LEU A 84 -16.02 -11.26 16.98
CA LEU A 84 -15.90 -10.50 15.73
C LEU A 84 -16.19 -11.35 14.49
N PHE A 85 -15.84 -12.64 14.52
CA PHE A 85 -16.03 -13.58 13.42
C PHE A 85 -17.46 -14.15 13.34
N LEU A 86 -18.31 -13.83 14.31
CA LEU A 86 -19.70 -14.29 14.40
C LEU A 86 -20.70 -13.17 14.08
N VAL A 87 -20.28 -11.90 14.12
CA VAL A 87 -21.16 -10.75 13.81
C VAL A 87 -21.62 -10.79 12.35
N ARG A 88 -22.92 -11.02 12.16
CA ARG A 88 -23.60 -11.06 10.87
C ARG A 88 -24.72 -10.02 10.80
N GLU A 89 -24.86 -9.36 9.67
CA GLU A 89 -26.01 -8.47 9.43
C GLU A 89 -26.55 -8.64 8.00
N GLY A 90 -27.72 -9.27 7.90
CA GLY A 90 -28.39 -9.52 6.62
C GLY A 90 -27.59 -10.42 5.69
N ASP A 91 -27.85 -10.25 4.40
CA ASP A 91 -27.24 -11.01 3.32
C ASP A 91 -26.51 -10.09 2.32
N LEU A 92 -25.48 -10.62 1.67
CA LEU A 92 -24.72 -9.94 0.63
C LEU A 92 -25.60 -9.73 -0.61
N PRO A 93 -25.62 -8.52 -1.20
CA PRO A 93 -26.41 -8.23 -2.40
C PRO A 93 -25.80 -8.84 -3.67
N ILE A 94 -24.47 -8.93 -3.71
CA ILE A 94 -23.70 -9.47 -4.84
C ILE A 94 -22.82 -10.62 -4.34
N MET A 95 -22.70 -11.67 -5.14
CA MET A 95 -21.88 -12.84 -4.86
C MET A 95 -20.70 -12.90 -5.83
N PHE A 96 -19.49 -12.96 -5.29
CA PHE A 96 -18.26 -13.08 -6.07
C PHE A 96 -17.73 -14.52 -6.01
N ASP A 97 -17.30 -15.05 -7.15
CA ASP A 97 -16.77 -16.42 -7.27
C ASP A 97 -15.53 -16.69 -6.40
N HIS A 98 -14.75 -15.65 -6.12
CA HIS A 98 -13.55 -15.69 -5.27
C HIS A 98 -13.80 -15.21 -3.83
N ALA A 99 -15.05 -15.08 -3.40
CA ALA A 99 -15.40 -14.75 -2.01
C ALA A 99 -15.66 -16.00 -1.14
N PHE A 100 -15.42 -15.89 0.16
CA PHE A 100 -15.74 -16.95 1.13
C PHE A 100 -17.22 -17.31 1.15
N ALA A 101 -18.11 -16.32 1.02
CA ALA A 101 -19.55 -16.58 0.96
C ALA A 101 -19.92 -17.53 -0.19
N TYR A 102 -19.29 -17.36 -1.36
CA TYR A 102 -19.50 -18.25 -2.51
C TYR A 102 -19.03 -19.67 -2.23
N ARG A 103 -17.88 -19.83 -1.56
CA ARG A 103 -17.36 -21.14 -1.14
C ARG A 103 -18.25 -21.85 -0.12
N HIS A 104 -18.79 -21.09 0.83
CA HIS A 104 -19.73 -21.60 1.84
C HIS A 104 -21.14 -21.84 1.29
N ARG A 105 -21.43 -21.46 0.04
CA ARG A 105 -22.76 -21.55 -0.58
C ARG A 105 -23.84 -20.83 0.25
N ASN A 106 -23.50 -19.71 0.87
CA ASN A 106 -24.43 -18.85 1.58
C ASN A 106 -24.24 -17.39 1.18
N ARG A 107 -25.14 -16.52 1.63
CA ARG A 107 -25.07 -15.08 1.38
C ARG A 107 -24.79 -14.29 2.64
N TRP A 108 -24.27 -14.92 3.70
CA TRP A 108 -24.18 -14.26 5.00
C TRP A 108 -23.17 -13.12 4.98
N ASN A 109 -23.62 -11.92 5.37
CA ASN A 109 -22.78 -10.75 5.47
C ASN A 109 -22.14 -10.65 6.86
N TYR A 110 -21.00 -11.33 7.03
CA TYR A 110 -20.16 -11.19 8.21
C TYR A 110 -19.41 -9.86 8.20
N LYS A 111 -19.46 -9.12 9.30
CA LYS A 111 -18.91 -7.76 9.34
C LYS A 111 -17.40 -7.70 9.16
N TYR A 112 -16.66 -8.64 9.75
CA TYR A 112 -15.21 -8.71 9.57
C TYR A 112 -14.82 -8.85 8.09
N ARG A 113 -15.63 -9.52 7.26
CA ARG A 113 -15.34 -9.72 5.83
C ARG A 113 -15.35 -8.43 5.00
N ASN A 114 -15.93 -7.34 5.52
CA ASN A 114 -15.90 -6.02 4.88
C ASN A 114 -14.63 -5.22 5.19
N LEU A 115 -13.81 -5.68 6.13
CA LEU A 115 -12.57 -5.04 6.54
C LEU A 115 -11.37 -5.69 5.83
N THR A 116 -10.30 -4.93 5.62
CA THR A 116 -8.97 -5.51 5.43
C THR A 116 -8.41 -6.05 6.75
N TRP A 117 -7.34 -6.83 6.67
CA TRP A 117 -6.58 -7.24 7.87
C TRP A 117 -6.18 -6.04 8.73
N HIS A 118 -5.64 -4.99 8.09
CA HIS A 118 -5.20 -3.77 8.77
C HIS A 118 -6.36 -3.04 9.44
N GLU A 119 -7.53 -2.96 8.81
CA GLU A 119 -8.73 -2.41 9.44
C GLU A 119 -9.22 -3.23 10.63
N LEU A 120 -9.17 -4.56 10.56
CA LEU A 120 -9.54 -5.44 11.67
C LEU A 120 -8.65 -5.18 12.90
N THR A 121 -7.36 -4.94 12.71
CA THR A 121 -6.47 -4.58 13.83
C THR A 121 -6.95 -3.34 14.58
N GLY A 122 -7.56 -2.38 13.89
CA GLY A 122 -8.13 -1.19 14.53
C GLY A 122 -9.35 -1.51 15.38
N VAL A 123 -10.21 -2.43 14.94
CA VAL A 123 -11.36 -2.91 15.74
C VAL A 123 -10.86 -3.64 16.99
N ILE A 124 -9.84 -4.51 16.85
CA ILE A 124 -9.25 -5.21 17.99
C ILE A 124 -8.59 -4.22 18.95
N ASN A 125 -7.90 -3.19 18.45
CA ASN A 125 -7.30 -2.14 19.27
C ASN A 125 -8.37 -1.33 20.03
N LEU A 126 -9.51 -1.03 19.41
CA LEU A 126 -10.63 -0.38 20.10
C LEU A 126 -11.20 -1.24 21.23
N LEU A 127 -11.39 -2.53 20.99
CA LEU A 127 -11.84 -3.46 22.04
C LEU A 127 -10.83 -3.51 23.19
N PHE A 128 -9.54 -3.58 22.88
CA PHE A 128 -8.48 -3.56 23.87
C PHE A 128 -8.49 -2.27 24.69
N ALA A 129 -8.58 -1.10 24.03
CA ALA A 129 -8.63 0.19 24.72
C ALA A 129 -9.86 0.32 25.63
N GLN A 130 -11.02 -0.23 25.22
CA GLN A 130 -12.24 -0.20 26.02
C GLN A 130 -12.19 -1.12 27.25
N ILE A 131 -11.59 -2.31 27.12
CA ILE A 131 -11.58 -3.33 28.19
C ILE A 131 -10.38 -3.15 29.12
N ALA A 132 -9.20 -2.92 28.56
CA ALA A 132 -7.94 -2.82 29.30
C ALA A 132 -7.64 -1.38 29.74
N ALA A 133 -8.12 -0.36 29.02
CA ALA A 133 -7.82 1.05 29.25
C ALA A 133 -6.34 1.32 29.59
N PRO A 134 -5.39 0.81 28.78
CA PRO A 134 -3.98 0.84 29.13
C PRO A 134 -3.47 2.30 29.18
N PRO A 135 -2.63 2.66 30.16
CA PRO A 135 -1.99 3.96 30.15
C PRO A 135 -1.05 4.06 28.93
N PRO A 136 -0.98 5.22 28.27
CA PRO A 136 -0.02 5.41 27.19
C PRO A 136 1.40 5.38 27.77
N SER A 137 2.29 4.65 27.11
CA SER A 137 3.58 4.27 27.69
C SER A 137 4.73 4.44 26.73
N PHE A 138 5.87 4.89 27.24
CA PHE A 138 7.09 5.01 26.45
C PHE A 138 7.89 3.71 26.53
N GLY A 139 7.69 2.82 25.55
CA GLY A 139 8.60 1.71 25.32
C GLY A 139 9.87 2.23 24.64
N ALA A 140 10.85 2.69 25.42
CA ALA A 140 12.16 3.05 24.88
C ALA A 140 12.85 1.77 24.38
N THR A 141 12.75 1.44 23.09
CA THR A 141 13.82 0.68 22.45
C THR A 141 15.05 1.59 22.46
N ARG A 142 15.83 1.47 23.55
CA ARG A 142 17.15 2.11 23.70
C ARG A 142 18.09 1.49 22.69
N HIS A 143 18.03 1.94 21.45
CA HIS A 143 19.17 1.84 20.56
C HIS A 143 19.71 3.26 20.47
N GLY A 144 20.76 3.50 21.25
CA GLY A 144 21.52 4.72 21.14
C GLY A 144 22.01 4.81 19.70
N ALA A 145 21.54 5.81 18.97
CA ALA A 145 22.14 6.15 17.69
C ALA A 145 23.63 6.41 17.97
N SER A 146 24.51 5.56 17.45
CA SER A 146 25.92 5.89 17.48
C SER A 146 26.07 7.14 16.59
N HIS A 147 26.61 8.19 17.19
CA HIS A 147 27.00 9.37 16.46
C HIS A 147 27.97 8.97 15.35
N PHE A 148 27.66 9.39 14.12
CA PHE A 148 28.46 9.25 12.91
C PHE A 148 28.59 7.83 12.35
N SER A 149 27.56 7.38 11.64
CA SER A 149 27.68 6.32 10.63
C SER A 149 27.28 6.85 9.26
N ASN A 150 27.83 6.25 8.20
CA ASN A 150 27.47 6.51 6.81
C ASN A 150 25.93 6.37 6.66
N TRP A 151 25.25 7.37 6.06
CA TRP A 151 23.79 7.38 5.86
C TRP A 151 23.29 6.08 5.19
N ASP A 152 24.06 5.57 4.23
CA ASP A 152 23.77 4.31 3.55
C ASP A 152 23.73 3.12 4.52
N LEU A 153 24.70 3.06 5.44
CA LEU A 153 24.81 2.00 6.44
C LEU A 153 23.70 2.10 7.48
N MET A 154 23.34 3.32 7.90
CA MET A 154 22.24 3.54 8.84
C MET A 154 20.90 3.06 8.26
N ILE A 155 20.62 3.37 7.00
CA ILE A 155 19.40 2.90 6.33
C ILE A 155 19.42 1.37 6.18
N GLU A 156 20.53 0.78 5.72
CA GLU A 156 20.63 -0.68 5.59
C GLU A 156 20.37 -1.37 6.93
N GLN A 157 21.02 -0.91 8.00
CA GLN A 157 20.81 -1.45 9.35
C GLN A 157 19.36 -1.27 9.81
N GLY A 158 18.76 -0.10 9.55
CA GLY A 158 17.35 0.17 9.83
C GLY A 158 16.37 -0.71 9.06
N CYS A 159 16.79 -1.26 7.91
CA CYS A 159 15.99 -2.19 7.09
C CYS A 159 16.34 -3.66 7.32
N GLY A 160 17.14 -3.99 8.34
CA GLY A 160 17.52 -5.37 8.66
C GLY A 160 18.69 -5.93 7.83
N GLY A 161 19.44 -5.07 7.14
CA GLY A 161 20.63 -5.43 6.37
C GLY A 161 20.52 -5.11 4.88
N SER A 162 20.78 -6.09 4.03
CA SER A 162 20.79 -5.90 2.57
C SER A 162 19.41 -5.53 2.01
N LEU A 163 19.38 -4.58 1.08
CA LEU A 163 18.15 -4.10 0.44
C LEU A 163 17.84 -4.90 -0.84
N ALA A 164 16.67 -5.52 -0.90
CA ALA A 164 16.16 -6.18 -2.10
C ALA A 164 15.51 -5.19 -3.09
N ILE A 165 14.99 -4.07 -2.56
CA ILE A 165 14.60 -2.89 -3.35
C ILE A 165 15.40 -1.71 -2.80
N ASP A 166 16.23 -1.10 -3.63
CA ASP A 166 17.14 -0.02 -3.21
C ASP A 166 16.93 1.25 -4.04
N ASP A 167 16.11 2.16 -3.55
CA ASP A 167 15.90 3.51 -4.08
C ASP A 167 16.51 4.59 -3.17
N ARG A 168 17.54 4.23 -2.37
CA ARG A 168 18.20 5.14 -1.43
C ARG A 168 18.75 6.41 -2.08
N ALA A 169 19.43 6.29 -3.22
CA ALA A 169 19.98 7.45 -3.91
C ALA A 169 18.89 8.49 -4.24
N ARG A 170 17.73 8.03 -4.72
CA ARG A 170 16.58 8.89 -5.01
C ARG A 170 15.97 9.46 -3.73
N LEU A 171 15.86 8.67 -2.66
CA LEU A 171 15.41 9.18 -1.36
C LEU A 171 16.33 10.30 -0.85
N TRP A 172 17.65 10.09 -0.90
CA TRP A 172 18.63 11.09 -0.46
C TRP A 172 18.52 12.39 -1.26
N GLU A 173 18.44 12.30 -2.59
CA GLU A 173 18.20 13.45 -3.45
C GLU A 173 16.94 14.22 -3.04
N ARG A 174 15.83 13.52 -2.79
CA ARG A 174 14.57 14.16 -2.35
C ARG A 174 14.70 14.79 -0.95
N LEU A 175 15.40 14.16 0.00
CA LEU A 175 15.63 14.72 1.34
C LEU A 175 16.42 16.04 1.30
N GLN A 176 17.30 16.22 0.30
CA GLN A 176 18.06 17.46 0.09
C GLN A 176 17.23 18.61 -0.50
N THR A 177 16.10 18.31 -1.15
CA THR A 177 15.21 19.34 -1.70
C THR A 177 14.42 20.06 -0.60
N ASN A 178 14.20 21.36 -0.77
CA ASN A 178 13.41 22.16 0.15
C ASN A 178 11.90 22.02 -0.10
N LEU A 179 11.39 20.79 0.04
CA LEU A 179 9.98 20.43 -0.13
C LEU A 179 9.39 19.90 1.19
N PRO A 180 8.08 20.05 1.41
CA PRO A 180 7.48 19.55 2.63
C PRO A 180 7.48 18.02 2.66
N ILE A 181 7.66 17.44 3.85
CA ILE A 181 7.71 15.99 4.06
C ILE A 181 6.57 15.57 4.99
N ALA A 182 5.79 14.57 4.58
CA ALA A 182 4.90 13.84 5.46
C ALA A 182 5.59 12.56 5.97
N PHE A 183 6.02 12.55 7.22
CA PHE A 183 6.76 11.43 7.80
C PHE A 183 5.87 10.61 8.75
N PHE A 184 5.69 9.33 8.44
CA PHE A 184 5.01 8.34 9.28
C PHE A 184 6.05 7.39 9.87
N ALA A 185 6.40 7.64 11.13
CA ALA A 185 7.43 6.89 11.84
C ALA A 185 7.06 5.41 12.06
N GLY A 186 8.08 4.58 12.10
CA GLY A 186 8.06 3.17 12.48
C GLY A 186 8.48 2.97 13.93
N SER A 187 8.97 1.78 14.24
CA SER A 187 9.40 1.38 15.59
C SER A 187 10.81 1.86 15.95
N ALA A 188 11.62 2.28 14.97
CA ALA A 188 13.01 2.71 15.17
C ALA A 188 13.12 4.24 15.27
N LEU A 189 12.16 4.88 15.97
CA LEU A 189 11.93 6.32 15.96
C LEU A 189 13.20 7.19 16.14
N HIS A 190 14.10 6.83 17.05
CA HIS A 190 15.34 7.59 17.27
C HIS A 190 16.25 7.63 16.02
N VAL A 191 16.43 6.47 15.36
CA VAL A 191 17.23 6.35 14.14
C VAL A 191 16.52 7.04 12.98
N GLU A 192 15.19 6.91 12.91
CA GLU A 192 14.41 7.53 11.85
C GLU A 192 14.37 9.06 11.97
N ILE A 193 14.31 9.63 13.19
CA ILE A 193 14.42 11.08 13.42
C ILE A 193 15.79 11.57 12.93
N GLU A 194 16.87 10.84 13.24
CA GLU A 194 18.20 11.18 12.76
C GLU A 194 18.24 11.18 11.22
N LEU A 195 17.82 10.09 10.60
CA LEU A 195 17.86 9.89 9.15
C LEU A 195 16.99 10.86 8.35
N PHE A 196 15.72 11.00 8.73
CA PHE A 196 14.72 11.67 7.88
C PHE A 196 14.43 13.10 8.29
N ILE A 197 14.79 13.50 9.51
CA ILE A 197 14.56 14.86 10.01
C ILE A 197 15.89 15.61 10.10
N LEU A 198 16.80 15.15 10.96
CA LEU A 198 18.04 15.89 11.23
C LEU A 198 18.94 15.94 10.00
N GLN A 199 19.27 14.79 9.40
CA GLN A 199 20.11 14.75 8.21
C GLN A 199 19.47 15.47 7.00
N SER A 200 18.15 15.37 6.83
CA SER A 200 17.43 16.12 5.79
C SER A 200 17.59 17.63 5.96
N VAL A 201 17.33 18.17 7.15
CA VAL A 201 17.44 19.60 7.39
C VAL A 201 18.89 20.09 7.26
N ARG A 202 19.85 19.33 7.79
CA ARG A 202 21.28 19.64 7.64
C ARG A 202 21.69 19.72 6.16
N ALA A 203 21.25 18.76 5.35
CA ALA A 203 21.54 18.74 3.92
C ALA A 203 20.88 19.91 3.17
N ARG A 204 19.62 20.27 3.50
CA ARG A 204 18.93 21.45 2.93
C ARG A 204 19.62 22.77 3.28
N LEU A 205 20.26 22.83 4.44
CA LEU A 205 21.04 23.99 4.86
C LEU A 205 22.45 24.02 4.23
N GLY A 206 22.91 22.89 3.68
CA GLY A 206 24.27 22.71 3.19
C GLY A 206 25.31 22.63 4.31
N LEU A 207 24.92 22.08 5.47
CA LEU A 207 25.82 21.97 6.62
C LEU A 207 26.77 20.79 6.50
N GLU A 208 28.04 21.03 6.82
CA GLU A 208 29.01 19.96 7.01
C GLU A 208 28.80 19.24 8.36
N THR A 209 29.42 18.06 8.51
CA THR A 209 29.28 17.18 9.68
C THR A 209 29.56 17.87 11.03
N HIS A 210 30.45 18.87 11.06
CA HIS A 210 30.89 19.55 12.28
C HIS A 210 30.15 20.86 12.55
N GLU A 211 29.35 21.36 11.60
CA GLU A 211 28.64 22.62 11.76
C GLU A 211 27.36 22.44 12.59
N ALA A 212 27.08 23.40 13.47
CA ALA A 212 25.86 23.38 14.29
C ALA A 212 24.70 24.07 13.57
N MET A 213 23.52 23.46 13.64
CA MET A 213 22.28 24.07 13.18
C MET A 213 21.88 25.23 14.12
N THR A 214 21.65 26.42 13.56
CA THR A 214 21.26 27.60 14.36
C THR A 214 19.94 28.20 13.88
N GLY A 215 19.20 28.83 14.80
CA GLY A 215 17.91 29.47 14.47
C GLY A 215 18.03 30.60 13.44
N ARG A 216 19.20 31.25 13.34
CA ARG A 216 19.48 32.26 12.31
C ARG A 216 19.53 31.63 10.91
N LEU A 217 20.15 30.45 10.78
CA LEU A 217 20.23 29.72 9.51
C LEU A 217 18.85 29.27 9.04
N LEU A 218 18.04 28.70 9.95
CA LEU A 218 16.68 28.25 9.66
C LEU A 218 15.79 29.39 9.15
N ARG A 219 15.81 30.55 9.84
CA ARG A 219 15.04 31.74 9.43
C ARG A 219 15.47 32.29 8.08
N ARG A 220 16.78 32.28 7.77
CA ARG A 220 17.32 32.79 6.51
C ARG A 220 16.90 31.95 5.31
N LYS A 221 16.90 30.62 5.46
CA LYS A 221 16.65 29.68 4.35
C LYS A 221 15.17 29.40 4.11
N ARG A 222 14.26 29.73 5.05
CA ARG A 222 12.80 29.48 4.95
C ARG A 222 12.52 28.04 4.52
N LEU A 223 12.93 27.09 5.36
CA LEU A 223 12.80 25.68 5.04
C LEU A 223 11.34 25.25 5.00
N ALA A 224 11.02 24.39 4.03
CA ALA A 224 9.74 23.72 3.95
C ALA A 224 9.57 22.75 5.15
N PRO A 225 8.36 22.63 5.70
CA PRO A 225 8.12 21.91 6.95
C PRO A 225 8.21 20.38 6.78
N ILE A 226 8.64 19.72 7.86
CA ILE A 226 8.59 18.27 8.05
C ILE A 226 7.49 17.98 9.07
N TYR A 227 6.49 17.21 8.66
CA TYR A 227 5.33 16.86 9.46
C TYR A 227 5.45 15.42 9.93
N MET A 228 5.59 15.20 11.24
CA MET A 228 5.57 13.88 11.86
C MET A 228 4.13 13.48 12.18
N PHE A 229 3.57 12.54 11.42
CA PHE A 229 2.22 12.04 11.64
C PHE A 229 2.25 10.97 12.73
N GLN A 230 1.60 11.25 13.86
CA GLN A 230 1.55 10.35 15.01
C GLN A 230 0.12 10.19 15.52
N ARG A 231 -0.24 8.99 15.99
CA ARG A 231 -1.59 8.72 16.52
C ARG A 231 -1.85 9.51 17.79
N SER A 232 -3.07 10.02 17.93
CA SER A 232 -3.51 10.70 19.16
C SER A 232 -3.72 9.69 20.29
N GLU A 233 -4.32 8.56 19.95
CA GLU A 233 -4.57 7.43 20.86
C GLU A 233 -3.52 6.33 20.66
N PRO A 234 -3.20 5.56 21.71
CA PRO A 234 -2.26 4.47 21.60
C PRO A 234 -2.80 3.33 20.72
N LEU A 235 -1.87 2.70 20.00
CA LEU A 235 -2.08 1.39 19.39
C LEU A 235 -1.13 0.42 20.05
N GLY A 236 -1.63 -0.39 20.98
CA GLY A 236 -0.77 -1.11 21.92
C GLY A 236 0.09 -0.14 22.74
N ASN A 237 1.40 -0.36 22.76
CA ASN A 237 2.36 0.49 23.47
C ASN A 237 2.98 1.59 22.58
N ASN A 238 2.44 1.81 21.38
CA ASN A 238 2.97 2.83 20.47
C ASN A 238 2.88 4.23 21.08
N LEU A 239 3.92 5.02 20.81
CA LEU A 239 4.01 6.41 21.24
C LEU A 239 2.83 7.24 20.71
N THR A 240 2.22 8.08 21.55
CA THR A 240 1.19 9.03 21.08
C THR A 240 1.80 10.35 20.61
N ALA A 241 1.03 11.15 19.88
CA ALA A 241 1.44 12.46 19.41
C ALA A 241 1.87 13.40 20.56
N ASP A 242 1.17 13.36 21.69
CA ASP A 242 1.48 14.21 22.83
C ASP A 242 2.70 13.71 23.60
N MET A 243 2.87 12.39 23.74
CA MET A 243 4.09 11.83 24.30
C MET A 243 5.32 12.11 23.43
N LEU A 244 5.17 12.08 22.09
CA LEU A 244 6.25 12.45 21.17
C LEU A 244 6.67 13.92 21.37
N LYS A 245 5.69 14.84 21.48
CA LYS A 245 5.99 16.25 21.77
C LYS A 245 6.71 16.41 23.12
N ALA A 246 6.24 15.73 24.16
CA ALA A 246 6.88 15.74 25.48
C ALA A 246 8.32 15.22 25.40
N HIS A 247 8.51 14.08 24.73
CA HIS A 247 9.82 13.46 24.52
C HIS A 247 10.80 14.39 23.78
N VAL A 248 10.33 15.09 22.75
CA VAL A 248 11.15 16.08 22.03
C VAL A 248 11.54 17.25 22.95
N ASN A 249 10.61 17.76 23.75
CA ASN A 249 10.87 18.85 24.69
C ASN A 249 11.87 18.44 25.80
N GLU A 250 11.87 17.18 26.21
CA GLU A 250 12.78 16.63 27.23
C GLU A 250 14.10 16.09 26.64
N SER A 251 14.20 15.98 25.32
CA SER A 251 15.38 15.46 24.63
C SER A 251 16.61 16.33 24.87
N ARG A 252 17.79 15.70 24.99
CA ARG A 252 19.08 16.43 25.05
C ARG A 252 19.57 16.91 23.67
N ASN A 253 18.85 16.59 22.59
CA ASN A 253 19.23 17.00 21.24
C ASN A 253 18.75 18.43 20.96
N GLU A 254 19.66 19.40 21.07
CA GLU A 254 19.37 20.82 20.89
C GLU A 254 18.91 21.17 19.47
N GLU A 255 19.43 20.49 18.45
CA GLU A 255 19.01 20.69 17.05
C GLU A 255 17.56 20.24 16.86
N LEU A 256 17.19 19.07 17.40
CA LEU A 256 15.82 18.57 17.35
C LEU A 256 14.85 19.55 18.05
N GLN A 257 15.18 20.01 19.26
CA GLN A 257 14.37 21.01 19.95
C GLN A 257 14.25 22.32 19.16
N LEU A 258 15.32 22.74 18.49
CA LEU A 258 15.32 23.94 17.65
C LEU A 258 14.37 23.79 16.45
N LEU A 259 14.36 22.64 15.78
CA LEU A 259 13.45 22.38 14.65
C LEU A 259 11.98 22.46 15.06
N PHE A 260 11.64 21.92 16.23
CA PHE A 260 10.27 21.99 16.75
C PHE A 260 9.87 23.40 17.19
N ARG A 261 10.75 24.12 17.90
CA ARG A 261 10.48 25.50 18.32
C ARG A 261 10.31 26.46 17.14
N THR A 262 10.98 26.21 16.03
CA THR A 262 10.92 27.05 14.83
C THR A 262 9.81 26.65 13.86
N GLY A 263 9.11 25.54 14.11
CA GLY A 263 8.06 25.01 13.24
C GLY A 263 8.57 24.34 11.95
N VAL A 264 9.89 24.17 11.80
CA VAL A 264 10.48 23.41 10.69
C VAL A 264 10.12 21.94 10.81
N CYS A 265 10.00 21.42 12.02
CA CYS A 265 9.44 20.10 12.29
C CYS A 265 8.23 20.24 13.23
N SER A 266 7.15 19.49 13.00
CA SER A 266 5.98 19.50 13.88
C SER A 266 5.28 18.15 13.94
N VAL A 267 4.68 17.82 15.10
CA VAL A 267 3.83 16.64 15.24
C VAL A 267 2.41 16.95 14.78
N VAL A 268 1.90 16.14 13.84
CA VAL A 268 0.52 16.17 13.37
C VAL A 268 -0.23 14.98 13.97
N PRO A 269 -1.17 15.21 14.90
CA PRO A 269 -1.97 14.14 15.49
C PRO A 269 -2.91 13.53 14.45
N THR A 270 -3.06 12.20 14.50
CA THR A 270 -3.99 11.44 13.66
C THR A 270 -5.04 10.71 14.50
N ASN A 271 -6.22 10.47 13.94
CA ASN A 271 -7.30 9.70 14.59
C ASN A 271 -7.21 8.20 14.27
N GLN A 272 -6.10 7.76 13.70
CA GLN A 272 -5.98 6.41 13.14
C GLN A 272 -5.92 5.36 14.24
N ILE A 273 -6.77 4.35 14.12
CA ILE A 273 -6.87 3.23 15.05
C ILE A 273 -6.26 1.95 14.49
N SER A 274 -6.05 1.86 13.18
CA SER A 274 -5.45 0.69 12.53
C SER A 274 -3.92 0.74 12.50
N VAL A 275 -3.29 -0.42 12.32
CA VAL A 275 -1.88 -0.51 11.88
C VAL A 275 -1.70 0.00 10.45
N GLY A 276 -0.48 0.37 10.06
CA GLY A 276 -0.18 0.96 8.75
C GLY A 276 -0.53 2.45 8.66
N ILE A 277 -0.95 2.90 7.48
CA ILE A 277 -1.42 4.26 7.16
C ILE A 277 -2.79 4.12 6.48
N ASP A 278 -3.87 4.18 7.25
CA ASP A 278 -5.23 4.27 6.70
C ASP A 278 -5.62 5.75 6.58
N VAL A 279 -5.49 6.28 5.36
CA VAL A 279 -5.72 7.71 5.09
C VAL A 279 -7.15 8.14 5.47
N ARG A 280 -8.12 7.22 5.43
CA ARG A 280 -9.52 7.52 5.81
C ARG A 280 -9.68 7.77 7.31
N GLN A 281 -8.75 7.30 8.12
CA GLN A 281 -8.78 7.42 9.58
C GLN A 281 -7.90 8.54 10.12
N LEU A 282 -7.16 9.27 9.27
CA LEU A 282 -6.21 10.27 9.77
C LEU A 282 -6.89 11.45 10.48
N GLY A 283 -8.12 11.77 10.13
CA GLY A 283 -8.85 12.93 10.64
C GLY A 283 -8.56 14.21 9.85
N LYS A 284 -9.47 15.19 9.97
CA LYS A 284 -9.52 16.39 9.11
C LYS A 284 -8.21 17.20 9.11
N ARG A 285 -7.65 17.44 10.29
CA ARG A 285 -6.40 18.22 10.44
C ARG A 285 -5.24 17.55 9.69
N ALA A 286 -5.06 16.25 9.90
CA ALA A 286 -4.00 15.49 9.24
C ALA A 286 -4.21 15.43 7.72
N LEU A 287 -5.45 15.26 7.25
CA LEU A 287 -5.77 15.29 5.82
C LEU A 287 -5.46 16.65 5.17
N ARG A 288 -5.73 17.78 5.85
CA ARG A 288 -5.35 19.10 5.35
C ARG A 288 -3.84 19.25 5.18
N VAL A 289 -3.07 18.82 6.19
CA VAL A 289 -1.60 18.86 6.09
C VAL A 289 -1.11 17.98 4.95
N LEU A 290 -1.67 16.78 4.75
CA LEU A 290 -1.32 15.95 3.59
C LEU A 290 -1.70 16.61 2.26
N ALA A 291 -2.81 17.33 2.20
CA ALA A 291 -3.23 18.07 1.01
C ALA A 291 -2.27 19.23 0.71
N GLU A 292 -1.77 19.93 1.74
CA GLU A 292 -0.72 20.96 1.62
C GLU A 292 0.59 20.36 1.10
N VAL A 293 1.05 19.24 1.70
CA VAL A 293 2.25 18.51 1.23
C VAL A 293 2.12 18.15 -0.25
N ARG A 294 0.95 17.64 -0.66
CA ARG A 294 0.67 17.33 -2.08
C ARG A 294 0.71 18.57 -2.96
N ALA A 295 0.03 19.65 -2.56
CA ALA A 295 -0.10 20.87 -3.35
C ALA A 295 1.27 21.55 -3.60
N GLU A 296 2.18 21.44 -2.65
CA GLU A 296 3.54 21.97 -2.75
C GLU A 296 4.53 21.00 -3.43
N GLY A 297 4.07 19.85 -3.92
CA GLY A 297 4.93 18.85 -4.59
C GLY A 297 5.86 18.10 -3.62
N GLY A 298 5.51 18.08 -2.34
CA GLY A 298 6.18 17.30 -1.30
C GLY A 298 5.95 15.80 -1.42
N PHE A 299 6.53 15.05 -0.48
CA PHE A 299 6.52 13.59 -0.51
C PHE A 299 6.28 12.98 0.87
N LEU A 300 5.87 11.73 0.87
CA LEU A 300 5.60 10.93 2.06
C LEU A 300 6.76 9.96 2.32
N ILE A 301 7.16 9.81 3.58
CA ILE A 301 8.05 8.74 4.03
C ILE A 301 7.25 7.87 4.99
N GLY A 302 7.06 6.61 4.63
CA GLY A 302 6.42 5.60 5.47
C GLY A 302 7.45 4.60 5.96
N ALA A 303 7.86 4.73 7.23
CA ALA A 303 8.81 3.84 7.89
C ALA A 303 8.14 2.76 8.75
N ASN A 304 6.81 2.81 8.88
CA ASN A 304 6.08 1.75 9.58
C ASN A 304 5.99 0.46 8.74
N GLU A 305 5.98 -0.67 9.43
CA GLU A 305 6.01 -2.05 8.91
C GLU A 305 4.99 -2.35 7.81
N HIS A 306 3.89 -1.60 7.76
CA HIS A 306 2.78 -1.83 6.81
C HIS A 306 2.56 -0.67 5.83
N ALA A 307 3.45 0.31 5.77
CA ALA A 307 3.29 1.50 4.93
C ALA A 307 3.16 1.13 3.44
N SER A 308 3.98 0.18 2.99
CA SER A 308 3.99 -0.31 1.60
C SER A 308 2.67 -0.90 1.13
N LEU A 309 1.87 -1.41 2.07
CA LEU A 309 0.59 -2.05 1.81
C LEU A 309 -0.61 -1.12 2.01
N SER A 310 -0.43 -0.01 2.73
CA SER A 310 -1.53 0.80 3.22
C SER A 310 -1.69 2.14 2.51
N THR A 311 -0.72 2.56 1.69
CA THR A 311 -0.80 3.80 0.91
C THR A 311 -1.21 3.55 -0.54
N ASP A 312 -2.13 2.62 -0.79
CA ASP A 312 -2.65 2.37 -2.14
C ASP A 312 -3.25 3.65 -2.72
N ILE A 313 -3.06 3.90 -4.03
CA ILE A 313 -3.59 5.05 -4.79
C ILE A 313 -3.39 6.45 -4.18
N VAL A 314 -2.57 6.59 -3.12
CA VAL A 314 -2.26 7.87 -2.50
C VAL A 314 -1.58 8.75 -3.54
N ASP A 315 -2.14 9.94 -3.72
CA ASP A 315 -1.82 10.84 -4.81
C ASP A 315 -0.68 11.80 -4.44
N ILE A 316 0.31 11.25 -3.74
CA ILE A 316 1.54 11.90 -3.25
C ILE A 316 2.69 10.94 -3.55
N GLU A 317 3.82 11.47 -4.00
CA GLU A 317 5.06 10.71 -4.11
C GLU A 317 5.43 10.13 -2.74
N ARG A 318 5.92 8.90 -2.70
CA ARG A 318 6.23 8.25 -1.43
C ARG A 318 7.46 7.37 -1.48
N PHE A 319 8.07 7.26 -0.32
CA PHE A 319 9.13 6.31 -0.03
C PHE A 319 8.65 5.39 1.08
N HIS A 320 8.69 4.09 0.84
CA HIS A 320 8.48 3.07 1.85
C HIS A 320 9.83 2.54 2.29
N VAL A 321 10.09 2.58 3.60
CA VAL A 321 11.36 2.14 4.18
C VAL A 321 11.05 1.10 5.25
N GLY A 322 11.70 -0.05 5.20
CA GLY A 322 11.52 -1.07 6.23
C GLY A 322 12.00 -2.45 5.81
N GLN A 323 11.46 -3.45 6.48
CA GLN A 323 11.77 -4.86 6.27
C GLN A 323 10.47 -5.65 6.05
N VAL A 324 10.52 -6.70 5.23
CA VAL A 324 9.37 -7.58 4.98
C VAL A 324 9.11 -8.47 6.19
N PRO A 325 7.94 -8.34 6.87
CA PRO A 325 7.73 -9.00 8.16
C PRO A 325 7.23 -10.44 8.06
N ASP A 326 6.46 -10.77 7.01
CA ASP A 326 5.74 -12.02 6.91
C ASP A 326 5.57 -12.50 5.45
N ILE A 327 5.18 -13.77 5.29
CA ILE A 327 5.06 -14.43 3.98
C ILE A 327 3.99 -13.81 3.08
N LEU A 328 2.88 -13.31 3.66
CA LEU A 328 1.81 -12.68 2.88
C LEU A 328 2.32 -11.34 2.31
N THR A 329 2.97 -10.53 3.16
CA THR A 329 3.63 -9.30 2.73
C THR A 329 4.71 -9.57 1.69
N ALA A 330 5.57 -10.57 1.92
CA ALA A 330 6.60 -11.01 0.98
C ALA A 330 6.02 -11.36 -0.40
N SER A 331 4.94 -12.14 -0.43
CA SER A 331 4.26 -12.55 -1.66
C SER A 331 3.63 -11.37 -2.41
N VAL A 332 3.08 -10.38 -1.69
CA VAL A 332 2.51 -9.17 -2.28
C VAL A 332 3.61 -8.28 -2.87
N MET A 333 4.74 -8.17 -2.18
CA MET A 333 5.87 -7.34 -2.61
C MET A 333 6.75 -8.00 -3.67
N GLY A 334 6.69 -9.32 -3.84
CA GLY A 334 7.62 -10.06 -4.71
C GLY A 334 9.01 -10.20 -4.09
N LEU A 335 9.06 -10.29 -2.76
CA LEU A 335 10.26 -10.36 -1.93
C LEU A 335 10.25 -11.62 -1.04
N SER A 336 11.28 -11.81 -0.23
CA SER A 336 11.36 -12.82 0.82
C SER A 336 11.14 -12.21 2.21
N PRO A 337 10.61 -12.97 3.20
CA PRO A 337 10.58 -12.52 4.59
C PRO A 337 11.99 -12.14 5.06
N GLY A 338 12.11 -10.99 5.74
CA GLY A 338 13.39 -10.45 6.19
C GLY A 338 14.13 -9.58 5.17
N ASP A 339 13.70 -9.53 3.90
CA ASP A 339 14.31 -8.61 2.93
C ASP A 339 14.08 -7.15 3.35
N GLY A 340 15.14 -6.36 3.36
CA GLY A 340 15.07 -4.91 3.54
C GLY A 340 14.63 -4.21 2.26
N TYR A 341 13.97 -3.06 2.37
CA TYR A 341 13.58 -2.25 1.22
C TYR A 341 13.61 -0.74 1.51
N VAL A 342 14.04 0.01 0.50
CA VAL A 342 13.76 1.42 0.30
C VAL A 342 13.10 1.53 -1.07
N GLN A 343 11.79 1.67 -1.08
CA GLN A 343 11.00 1.67 -2.31
C GLN A 343 10.46 3.07 -2.60
N TRP A 344 10.80 3.59 -3.78
CA TRP A 344 10.17 4.77 -4.34
C TRP A 344 8.88 4.40 -5.08
N VAL A 345 7.82 5.17 -4.86
CA VAL A 345 6.54 5.01 -5.57
C VAL A 345 6.01 6.38 -5.99
N PRO A 346 5.81 6.62 -7.31
CA PRO A 346 5.24 7.88 -7.77
C PRO A 346 3.76 8.06 -7.37
N ALA A 347 3.33 9.32 -7.36
CA ALA A 347 1.99 9.72 -6.93
C ALA A 347 0.88 9.00 -7.71
N GLY A 348 -0.11 8.46 -6.98
CA GLY A 348 -1.32 7.86 -7.55
C GLY A 348 -1.14 6.45 -8.12
N LEU A 349 0.09 5.93 -8.22
CA LEU A 349 0.33 4.56 -8.65
C LEU A 349 0.00 3.56 -7.54
N ARG A 350 -0.23 2.31 -7.94
CA ARG A 350 -0.33 1.16 -7.04
C ARG A 350 0.90 0.29 -7.20
N VAL A 351 1.41 -0.20 -6.07
CA VAL A 351 2.63 -0.99 -6.01
C VAL A 351 2.38 -2.38 -6.62
N THR A 352 1.42 -3.11 -6.06
CA THR A 352 1.07 -4.47 -6.49
C THR A 352 -0.30 -4.51 -7.15
N LEU A 353 -0.38 -5.04 -8.37
CA LEU A 353 -1.61 -5.16 -9.14
C LEU A 353 -2.06 -6.61 -9.22
N ALA A 354 -3.35 -6.83 -8.92
CA ALA A 354 -3.98 -8.14 -8.75
C ALA A 354 -3.33 -8.96 -7.61
N TYR A 355 -4.14 -9.58 -6.77
CA TYR A 355 -3.67 -10.51 -5.74
C TYR A 355 -4.79 -11.53 -5.53
N PRO A 356 -4.52 -12.85 -5.35
CA PRO A 356 -3.25 -13.51 -4.99
C PRO A 356 -2.28 -13.85 -6.14
N THR A 357 -2.64 -13.59 -7.39
CA THR A 357 -1.76 -13.79 -8.55
C THR A 357 -1.37 -12.45 -9.14
N PRO A 358 -0.30 -11.80 -8.63
CA PRO A 358 0.08 -10.48 -9.08
C PRO A 358 0.54 -10.49 -10.52
N ILE A 359 0.05 -9.52 -11.28
CA ILE A 359 0.54 -9.18 -12.64
C ILE A 359 1.61 -8.08 -12.59
N GLN A 360 1.80 -7.49 -11.42
CA GLN A 360 2.87 -6.57 -11.05
C GLN A 360 3.02 -6.65 -9.53
N THR A 361 4.24 -6.83 -9.02
CA THR A 361 4.62 -6.74 -7.62
C THR A 361 5.38 -5.45 -7.32
N ALA A 362 5.68 -5.21 -6.03
CA ALA A 362 6.53 -4.10 -5.61
C ALA A 362 7.92 -4.14 -6.26
N ARG A 363 8.50 -5.35 -6.32
CA ARG A 363 9.77 -5.60 -6.99
C ARG A 363 9.69 -5.33 -8.50
N ASP A 364 8.68 -5.87 -9.19
CA ASP A 364 8.50 -5.66 -10.63
C ASP A 364 8.37 -4.17 -10.97
N LEU A 365 7.66 -3.41 -10.13
CA LEU A 365 7.50 -1.96 -10.28
C LEU A 365 8.85 -1.24 -10.17
N SER A 366 9.63 -1.52 -9.13
CA SER A 366 10.97 -0.95 -8.93
C SER A 366 11.90 -1.29 -10.10
N GLU A 367 11.95 -2.57 -10.51
CA GLU A 367 12.77 -3.01 -11.63
C GLU A 367 12.36 -2.33 -12.94
N THR A 368 11.06 -2.10 -13.14
CA THR A 368 10.54 -1.38 -14.31
C THR A 368 11.04 0.08 -14.36
N PHE A 369 11.03 0.79 -13.24
CA PHE A 369 11.53 2.17 -13.16
C PHE A 369 13.06 2.27 -13.30
N LYS A 370 13.80 1.22 -12.95
CA LYS A 370 15.25 1.12 -13.21
C LYS A 370 15.59 0.63 -14.62
N GLY A 371 14.58 0.13 -15.34
CA GLY A 371 14.71 -0.50 -16.63
C GLY A 371 14.97 0.47 -17.80
N PRO A 372 15.38 -0.05 -18.96
CA PRO A 372 15.61 0.74 -20.16
C PRO A 372 14.33 1.41 -20.70
N LEU A 373 13.17 0.75 -20.57
CA LEU A 373 11.89 1.28 -21.07
C LEU A 373 11.50 2.60 -20.39
N PHE A 374 11.67 2.69 -19.07
CA PHE A 374 11.37 3.93 -18.35
C PHE A 374 12.33 5.05 -18.75
N ARG A 375 13.64 4.74 -18.83
CA ARG A 375 14.65 5.70 -19.27
C ARG A 375 14.38 6.24 -20.67
N GLU A 376 14.09 5.37 -21.63
CA GLU A 376 13.77 5.77 -23.01
C GLU A 376 12.49 6.63 -23.06
N ALA A 377 11.45 6.28 -22.30
CA ALA A 377 10.24 7.08 -22.21
C ALA A 377 10.52 8.48 -21.64
N CYS A 378 11.34 8.56 -20.58
CA CYS A 378 11.74 9.82 -19.97
C CYS A 378 12.63 10.67 -20.90
N GLU A 379 13.54 10.07 -21.66
CA GLU A 379 14.37 10.76 -22.66
C GLU A 379 13.50 11.35 -23.79
N ARG A 380 12.45 10.64 -24.20
CA ARG A 380 11.57 11.06 -25.30
C ARG A 380 10.50 12.08 -24.90
N LEU A 381 9.92 11.95 -23.70
CA LEU A 381 8.74 12.72 -23.28
C LEU A 381 9.00 13.63 -22.06
N GLY A 382 10.09 13.40 -21.33
CA GLY A 382 10.35 13.99 -20.01
C GLY A 382 9.71 13.18 -18.88
N GLU A 383 10.44 13.00 -17.77
CA GLU A 383 9.99 12.19 -16.63
C GLU A 383 8.63 12.64 -16.08
N ARG A 384 8.40 13.95 -15.97
CA ARG A 384 7.12 14.50 -15.47
C ARG A 384 5.93 14.04 -16.32
N GLU A 385 6.08 14.06 -17.64
CA GLU A 385 5.01 13.66 -18.56
C GLU A 385 4.76 12.16 -18.49
N VAL A 386 5.83 11.36 -18.45
CA VAL A 386 5.72 9.90 -18.27
C VAL A 386 5.00 9.56 -16.97
N LEU A 387 5.34 10.20 -15.86
CA LEU A 387 4.70 9.95 -14.57
C LEU A 387 3.22 10.35 -14.57
N GLU A 388 2.83 11.44 -15.22
CA GLU A 388 1.42 11.83 -15.33
C GLU A 388 0.63 10.86 -16.21
N GLU A 389 1.21 10.35 -17.29
CA GLU A 389 0.64 9.30 -18.13
C GLU A 389 0.40 8.00 -17.36
N LEU A 390 1.40 7.56 -16.58
CA LEU A 390 1.27 6.39 -15.70
C LEU A 390 0.19 6.59 -14.64
N ARG A 391 0.11 7.78 -14.04
CA ARG A 391 -0.90 8.14 -13.04
C ARG A 391 -2.30 8.18 -13.64
N ARG A 392 -2.45 8.65 -14.87
CA ARG A 392 -3.73 8.62 -15.60
C ARG A 392 -4.17 7.19 -15.88
N ASP A 393 -3.30 6.34 -16.40
CA ASP A 393 -3.62 4.91 -16.59
C ASP A 393 -3.95 4.23 -15.25
N ALA A 394 -3.18 4.51 -14.19
CA ALA A 394 -3.43 3.97 -12.85
C ALA A 394 -4.80 4.36 -12.30
N ARG A 395 -5.39 5.49 -12.72
CA ARG A 395 -6.77 5.87 -12.36
C ARG A 395 -7.80 5.19 -13.26
N GLU A 396 -7.59 5.22 -14.57
CA GLU A 396 -8.60 4.83 -15.56
C GLU A 396 -8.62 3.33 -15.86
N ARG A 397 -7.45 2.68 -15.94
CA ARG A 397 -7.29 1.33 -16.53
C ARG A 397 -6.57 0.35 -15.61
N GLY A 398 -5.52 0.78 -14.92
CA GLY A 398 -4.81 -0.05 -13.94
C GLY A 398 -3.97 -1.11 -14.59
N SER A 399 -3.39 -0.76 -15.72
CA SER A 399 -2.48 -1.61 -16.45
C SER A 399 -1.16 -1.71 -15.67
N PRO A 400 -0.42 -2.82 -15.79
CA PRO A 400 0.96 -2.87 -15.33
C PRO A 400 1.80 -1.76 -15.95
N VAL A 401 2.65 -1.11 -15.17
CA VAL A 401 3.46 0.05 -15.59
C VAL A 401 4.29 -0.26 -16.83
N MET A 402 4.89 -1.46 -16.88
CA MET A 402 5.63 -1.93 -18.05
C MET A 402 4.79 -1.87 -19.34
N ARG A 403 3.50 -2.26 -19.27
CA ARG A 403 2.60 -2.21 -20.44
C ARG A 403 2.28 -0.78 -20.87
N VAL A 404 2.15 0.14 -19.93
CA VAL A 404 1.90 1.56 -20.25
C VAL A 404 3.13 2.15 -20.93
N LEU A 405 4.33 1.87 -20.41
CA LEU A 405 5.59 2.32 -21.03
C LEU A 405 5.77 1.76 -22.45
N GLU A 406 5.49 0.46 -22.67
CA GLU A 406 5.49 -0.14 -24.01
C GLU A 406 4.54 0.60 -24.97
N GLN A 407 3.36 1.03 -24.49
CA GLN A 407 2.39 1.76 -25.30
C GLN A 407 2.83 3.19 -25.62
N LEU A 408 3.43 3.90 -24.65
CA LEU A 408 3.96 5.25 -24.86
C LEU A 408 5.10 5.28 -25.88
N LEU A 409 5.94 4.24 -25.88
CA LEU A 409 7.06 4.12 -26.79
C LEU A 409 6.68 3.55 -28.16
N ALA A 410 5.55 2.84 -28.26
CA ALA A 410 5.11 2.23 -29.51
C ALA A 410 5.05 3.26 -30.65
N PRO A 411 5.61 2.94 -31.83
CA PRO A 411 5.49 3.83 -32.98
C PRO A 411 4.02 3.97 -33.37
N PRO A 412 3.60 5.14 -33.90
CA PRO A 412 2.24 5.32 -34.39
C PRO A 412 1.91 4.22 -35.40
N ALA A 413 0.84 3.48 -35.13
CA ALA A 413 0.52 2.29 -35.90
C ALA A 413 0.31 2.65 -37.38
N LYS A 414 1.18 2.14 -38.27
CA LYS A 414 1.06 2.33 -39.74
C LYS A 414 -0.27 1.80 -40.32
N ARG A 415 -0.94 0.90 -39.59
CA ARG A 415 -2.32 0.43 -39.83
C ARG A 415 -2.96 0.13 -38.48
N LYS A 416 -4.18 0.64 -38.23
CA LYS A 416 -4.97 0.22 -37.06
C LYS A 416 -5.19 -1.29 -37.13
N SER A 417 -4.78 -2.02 -36.09
CA SER A 417 -5.15 -3.42 -35.93
C SER A 417 -6.68 -3.52 -35.99
N ALA A 418 -7.21 -4.49 -36.73
CA ALA A 418 -8.65 -4.73 -36.73
C ALA A 418 -9.12 -5.05 -35.30
N VAL A 419 -8.32 -5.74 -34.49
CA VAL A 419 -8.66 -6.04 -33.09
C VAL A 419 -7.97 -5.04 -32.17
N THR A 420 -8.75 -4.41 -31.29
CA THR A 420 -8.24 -3.56 -30.19
C THR A 420 -8.48 -4.26 -28.86
N ALA A 421 -7.58 -4.09 -27.90
CA ALA A 421 -7.74 -4.59 -26.55
C ALA A 421 -7.32 -3.53 -25.53
N GLN A 422 -8.02 -3.45 -24.40
CA GLN A 422 -7.69 -2.56 -23.30
C GLN A 422 -8.05 -3.20 -21.96
N ALA A 423 -7.27 -2.88 -20.92
CA ALA A 423 -7.68 -3.15 -19.55
C ALA A 423 -8.83 -2.21 -19.17
N ILE A 424 -9.76 -2.72 -18.38
CA ILE A 424 -10.88 -1.98 -17.81
C ILE A 424 -10.97 -2.27 -16.31
N ASN A 425 -11.44 -1.30 -15.55
CA ASN A 425 -11.78 -1.47 -14.15
C ASN A 425 -12.99 -0.59 -13.82
N GLY A 426 -13.56 -0.83 -12.66
CA GLY A 426 -14.57 0.03 -12.10
C GLY A 426 -14.99 -0.45 -10.72
N LEU A 427 -16.13 0.08 -10.28
CA LEU A 427 -16.78 -0.31 -9.03
C LEU A 427 -18.13 -0.94 -9.35
N TYR A 428 -18.49 -1.99 -8.61
CA TYR A 428 -19.85 -2.50 -8.55
C TYR A 428 -20.76 -1.54 -7.77
N ALA A 429 -22.07 -1.78 -7.81
CA ALA A 429 -23.07 -0.95 -7.11
C ALA A 429 -22.89 -0.94 -5.58
N ASP A 430 -22.31 -2.00 -5.01
CA ASP A 430 -21.95 -2.11 -3.60
C ASP A 430 -20.56 -1.52 -3.27
N GLY A 431 -19.90 -0.92 -4.27
CA GLY A 431 -18.63 -0.22 -4.14
C GLY A 431 -17.40 -1.11 -4.18
N PHE A 432 -17.54 -2.42 -4.36
CA PHE A 432 -16.38 -3.32 -4.54
C PHE A 432 -15.74 -3.13 -5.93
N PRO A 433 -14.41 -3.21 -6.05
CA PRO A 433 -13.74 -3.04 -7.33
C PRO A 433 -13.86 -4.28 -8.21
N TRP A 434 -13.84 -4.05 -9.53
CA TRP A 434 -13.62 -5.08 -10.53
C TRP A 434 -12.56 -4.66 -11.53
N SER A 435 -11.91 -5.64 -12.14
CA SER A 435 -11.01 -5.46 -13.27
C SER A 435 -11.32 -6.47 -14.36
N GLY A 436 -10.99 -6.13 -15.59
CA GLY A 436 -11.23 -6.97 -16.76
C GLY A 436 -10.43 -6.52 -17.97
N ALA A 437 -10.64 -7.22 -19.07
CA ALA A 437 -10.09 -6.84 -20.37
C ALA A 437 -11.23 -6.77 -21.40
N LEU A 438 -11.28 -5.69 -22.16
CA LEU A 438 -12.20 -5.52 -23.27
C LEU A 438 -11.43 -5.72 -24.58
N ALA A 439 -11.88 -6.66 -25.41
CA ALA A 439 -11.41 -6.81 -26.78
C ALA A 439 -12.54 -6.45 -27.74
N SER A 440 -12.27 -5.55 -28.69
CA SER A 440 -13.22 -5.17 -29.74
C SER A 440 -12.76 -5.71 -31.09
N VAL A 441 -13.71 -6.27 -31.83
CA VAL A 441 -13.51 -6.89 -33.14
C VAL A 441 -14.54 -6.31 -34.11
N PRO A 442 -14.13 -5.66 -35.20
CA PRO A 442 -15.05 -5.06 -36.13
C PRO A 442 -15.83 -6.14 -36.89
N PRO A 443 -17.09 -5.85 -37.26
CA PRO A 443 -17.85 -6.70 -38.15
C PRO A 443 -17.06 -6.95 -39.45
N GLY A 444 -16.97 -8.21 -39.88
CA GLY A 444 -16.25 -8.58 -41.11
C GLY A 444 -14.73 -8.76 -40.98
N ALA A 445 -14.16 -8.75 -39.76
CA ALA A 445 -12.73 -9.02 -39.54
C ALA A 445 -12.25 -10.42 -39.99
N GLY A 446 -13.15 -11.31 -40.42
CA GLY A 446 -12.83 -12.65 -40.90
C GLY A 446 -12.19 -13.55 -39.84
N MET A 447 -12.46 -13.29 -38.56
CA MET A 447 -11.89 -14.04 -37.44
C MET A 447 -12.42 -15.47 -37.43
N ARG A 448 -11.51 -16.45 -37.25
CA ARG A 448 -11.85 -17.86 -37.09
C ARG A 448 -11.50 -18.33 -35.69
N TYR A 449 -12.42 -19.02 -35.04
CA TYR A 449 -12.20 -19.60 -33.72
C TYR A 449 -11.46 -20.94 -33.84
N ARG A 450 -10.54 -21.19 -32.90
CA ARG A 450 -9.89 -22.50 -32.76
C ARG A 450 -9.69 -22.80 -31.28
N ILE A 451 -10.05 -24.02 -30.90
CA ILE A 451 -9.77 -24.55 -29.56
C ILE A 451 -8.43 -25.27 -29.63
N VAL A 452 -7.52 -24.92 -28.72
CA VAL A 452 -6.20 -25.54 -28.57
C VAL A 452 -6.10 -26.18 -27.19
N ARG A 453 -5.57 -27.40 -27.14
CA ARG A 453 -5.39 -28.19 -25.90
C ARG A 453 -3.98 -28.79 -25.84
N SER A 454 -3.54 -29.15 -24.64
CA SER A 454 -2.26 -29.84 -24.40
C SER A 454 -2.59 -31.19 -23.78
N ASP A 455 -2.07 -32.28 -24.36
CA ASP A 455 -2.24 -33.63 -23.85
C ASP A 455 -1.13 -34.03 -22.84
N GLY A 456 -0.26 -33.08 -22.48
CA GLY A 456 0.86 -33.25 -21.54
C GLY A 456 0.81 -32.27 -20.36
N PRO A 457 1.95 -31.81 -19.83
CA PRO A 457 1.96 -30.90 -18.68
C PRO A 457 1.13 -29.63 -18.96
N PRO A 458 0.55 -29.00 -17.92
CA PRO A 458 -0.18 -27.75 -18.05
C PRO A 458 0.63 -26.70 -18.82
N ARG A 459 -0.03 -25.98 -19.71
CA ARG A 459 0.59 -24.92 -20.52
C ARG A 459 -0.12 -23.60 -20.31
N THR A 460 0.64 -22.52 -20.38
CA THR A 460 0.11 -21.17 -20.26
C THR A 460 -0.50 -20.70 -21.59
N VAL A 461 -1.37 -19.68 -21.56
CA VAL A 461 -1.90 -19.05 -22.78
C VAL A 461 -0.77 -18.53 -23.69
N PRO A 462 0.28 -17.84 -23.18
CA PRO A 462 1.46 -17.49 -23.98
C PRO A 462 2.11 -18.68 -24.70
N ASP A 463 2.21 -19.85 -24.06
CA ASP A 463 2.78 -21.05 -24.70
C ASP A 463 1.88 -21.57 -25.83
N PHE A 464 0.56 -21.55 -25.62
CA PHE A 464 -0.40 -21.89 -26.66
C PHE A 464 -0.32 -20.92 -27.85
N ILE A 465 -0.21 -19.61 -27.59
CA ILE A 465 -0.03 -18.60 -28.64
C ILE A 465 1.25 -18.86 -29.42
N LYS A 466 2.38 -19.08 -28.73
CA LYS A 466 3.67 -19.36 -29.39
C LYS A 466 3.59 -20.59 -30.30
N ARG A 467 2.98 -21.69 -29.84
CA ARG A 467 2.81 -22.91 -30.66
C ARG A 467 1.83 -22.70 -31.82
N PHE A 468 0.69 -22.06 -31.56
CA PHE A 468 -0.28 -21.73 -32.59
C PHE A 468 0.38 -20.90 -33.69
N ASN A 469 1.09 -19.83 -33.32
CA ASN A 469 1.76 -18.95 -34.29
C ASN A 469 2.90 -19.64 -35.07
N ARG A 470 3.50 -20.72 -34.55
CA ARG A 470 4.49 -21.54 -35.27
C ARG A 470 3.85 -22.52 -36.26
N GLY A 471 2.66 -23.03 -35.93
CA GLY A 471 2.00 -24.10 -36.69
C GLY A 471 1.02 -23.65 -37.78
N VAL A 472 0.73 -22.34 -37.89
CA VAL A 472 -0.22 -21.83 -38.89
C VAL A 472 0.31 -20.54 -39.54
N ARG A 473 -0.02 -20.32 -40.82
CA ARG A 473 0.26 -19.05 -41.52
C ARG A 473 -0.43 -17.84 -40.88
N THR A 474 -1.49 -18.06 -40.10
CA THR A 474 -2.27 -17.03 -39.43
C THR A 474 -1.88 -16.91 -37.95
N LYS A 475 -1.63 -15.67 -37.49
CA LYS A 475 -1.28 -15.37 -36.10
C LYS A 475 -2.54 -15.24 -35.24
N ALA A 476 -2.45 -15.68 -33.98
CA ALA A 476 -3.49 -15.47 -32.98
C ALA A 476 -3.73 -13.97 -32.77
N ARG A 477 -5.00 -13.57 -32.75
CA ARG A 477 -5.44 -12.17 -32.53
C ARG A 477 -5.98 -11.95 -31.12
N ILE A 478 -6.72 -12.95 -30.60
CA ILE A 478 -7.26 -12.98 -29.25
C ILE A 478 -7.06 -14.40 -28.73
N ALA A 479 -6.63 -14.54 -27.47
CA ALA A 479 -6.51 -15.81 -26.79
C ALA A 479 -6.78 -15.63 -25.29
N TRP A 480 -7.42 -16.62 -24.68
CA TRP A 480 -7.73 -16.66 -23.24
C TRP A 480 -7.81 -18.12 -22.79
N ASN A 481 -7.71 -18.39 -21.49
CA ASN A 481 -7.99 -19.69 -20.89
C ASN A 481 -9.02 -19.53 -19.76
N GLY A 482 -10.18 -20.17 -19.91
CA GLY A 482 -11.26 -20.09 -18.92
C GLY A 482 -11.91 -18.70 -18.82
N GLY A 483 -12.87 -18.57 -17.90
CA GLY A 483 -13.69 -17.36 -17.71
C GLY A 483 -14.96 -17.33 -18.58
N TYR A 484 -15.87 -16.41 -18.24
CA TYR A 484 -17.07 -16.13 -19.04
C TYR A 484 -16.72 -15.14 -20.15
N ILE A 485 -17.04 -15.49 -21.40
CA ILE A 485 -17.05 -14.52 -22.50
C ILE A 485 -18.46 -13.97 -22.60
N LEU A 486 -18.61 -12.68 -22.31
CA LEU A 486 -19.86 -11.98 -22.54
C LEU A 486 -19.75 -11.24 -23.87
N ASN A 487 -20.57 -11.61 -24.84
CA ASN A 487 -20.83 -10.77 -26.01
C ASN A 487 -22.14 -10.00 -25.78
N ALA A 488 -22.35 -8.89 -26.50
CA ALA A 488 -23.52 -8.03 -26.31
C ALA A 488 -24.85 -8.79 -26.48
N GLU A 489 -24.87 -9.81 -27.34
CA GLU A 489 -26.03 -10.68 -27.56
C GLU A 489 -26.35 -11.55 -26.33
N LEU A 490 -25.34 -12.17 -25.72
CA LEU A 490 -25.47 -12.95 -24.47
C LEU A 490 -25.88 -12.06 -23.31
N VAL A 491 -25.32 -10.86 -23.19
CA VAL A 491 -25.73 -9.89 -22.16
C VAL A 491 -27.22 -9.55 -22.31
N GLY A 492 -27.66 -9.22 -23.52
CA GLY A 492 -29.07 -8.93 -23.80
C GLY A 492 -29.99 -10.14 -23.60
N LYS A 493 -29.58 -11.34 -24.04
CA LYS A 493 -30.37 -12.57 -23.89
C LYS A 493 -30.48 -13.08 -22.46
N LEU A 494 -29.42 -12.93 -21.67
CA LEU A 494 -29.37 -13.39 -20.29
C LEU A 494 -29.90 -12.34 -19.30
N GLY A 495 -30.30 -11.15 -19.77
CA GLY A 495 -30.74 -10.06 -18.91
C GLY A 495 -29.67 -9.69 -17.88
N LEU A 496 -28.40 -9.84 -18.25
CA LEU A 496 -27.28 -9.48 -17.38
C LEU A 496 -27.24 -7.94 -17.30
N PRO A 497 -27.21 -7.37 -16.08
CA PRO A 497 -27.30 -5.92 -15.87
C PRO A 497 -26.15 -5.13 -16.48
#